data_AF-A4C4E6-F1
#
_entry.id   AF-A4C4E6-F1
#
_cell.length_a   1.000
_cell.length_b   1.000
_cell.length_c   1.000
_cell.angle_alpha   90.00
_cell.angle_beta   90.00
_cell.angle_gamma   90.00
#
_symmetry.space_group_name_H-M   'P 1'
#
loop_
_entity.id
_entity.type
_entity.pdbx_description
1 polymer ?
#
loop_
_entity_poly.entity_id
_entity_poly.type
_entity_poly.pdbx_seq_one_letter_code
_entity_poly.pdbx_strand_id
1 'polypeptide(L)'
;MKYLGLISIIFLAGCQSTPTFCEREPDSNLCNQKTYQYTTDQALEEFESRKSNKAFALGQTSDGWEFYGYGEGYNSTHKAKKVALEACQSRLDKHGVEGKCELIR
;
A
#
# COMPACT_ATOMS: atom_id res chain seq x y z
N MET A 1 -54.26 -4.26 -14.74
CA MET A 1 -53.46 -3.13 -14.22
C MET A 1 -52.48 -3.72 -13.20
N LYS A 2 -51.35 -4.28 -13.65
CA LYS A 2 -49.99 -3.73 -13.51
C LYS A 2 -49.68 -3.16 -12.12
N TYR A 3 -49.29 -4.03 -11.19
CA TYR A 3 -48.47 -3.66 -10.03
C TYR A 3 -47.01 -4.02 -10.35
N LEU A 4 -46.35 -3.11 -11.06
CA LEU A 4 -44.88 -2.99 -11.04
C LEU A 4 -44.57 -2.24 -9.74
N GLY A 5 -43.84 -2.80 -8.78
CA GLY A 5 -42.44 -3.15 -8.91
C GLY A 5 -41.64 -2.03 -8.24
N LEU A 6 -41.46 -2.12 -6.92
CA LEU A 6 -40.50 -1.31 -6.18
C LEU A 6 -39.52 -2.29 -5.51
N ILE A 7 -38.66 -2.86 -6.35
CA ILE A 7 -37.41 -3.45 -5.88
C ILE A 7 -36.52 -2.27 -5.55
N SER A 8 -36.44 -1.93 -4.26
CA SER A 8 -35.43 -1.02 -3.74
C SER A 8 -34.06 -1.68 -3.95
N ILE A 9 -33.46 -1.44 -5.12
CA ILE A 9 -32.06 -1.75 -5.37
C ILE A 9 -31.27 -0.76 -4.53
N ILE A 10 -30.96 -1.16 -3.31
CA ILE A 10 -29.94 -0.53 -2.49
C ILE A 10 -28.63 -0.76 -3.27
N PHE A 11 -28.25 0.22 -4.08
CA PHE A 11 -26.90 0.33 -4.60
C PHE A 11 -25.98 0.47 -3.37
N LEU A 12 -25.48 -0.67 -2.89
CA LEU A 12 -24.22 -0.73 -2.18
C LEU A 12 -23.19 -0.16 -3.16
N ALA A 13 -22.91 1.14 -3.05
CA ALA A 13 -21.69 1.71 -3.56
C ALA A 13 -20.56 0.97 -2.83
N GLY A 14 -20.15 -0.16 -3.41
CA GLY A 14 -19.06 -0.97 -2.89
C GLY A 14 -17.88 -0.04 -2.72
N CYS A 15 -17.27 -0.06 -1.53
CA CYS A 15 -15.98 0.57 -1.30
C CYS A 15 -15.02 0.06 -2.37
N GLN A 16 -14.84 0.81 -3.46
CA GLN A 16 -13.89 0.46 -4.51
C GLN A 16 -12.51 0.83 -3.97
N SER A 17 -11.98 -0.02 -3.09
CA SER A 17 -10.60 0.08 -2.64
C SER A 17 -9.70 -0.11 -3.86
N THR A 18 -8.90 0.91 -4.19
CA THR A 18 -7.87 0.77 -5.22
C THR A 18 -6.93 -0.35 -4.81
N PRO A 19 -6.74 -1.38 -5.66
CA PRO A 19 -5.87 -2.50 -5.32
C PRO A 19 -4.44 -2.01 -5.12
N THR A 20 -3.78 -2.58 -4.12
CA THR A 20 -2.35 -2.46 -3.84
C THR A 20 -1.53 -3.02 -5.00
N PHE A 21 -0.23 -2.78 -4.96
CA PHE A 21 0.70 -3.36 -5.93
C PHE A 21 0.70 -4.89 -5.85
N CYS A 22 0.72 -5.47 -4.65
CA CYS A 22 0.75 -6.94 -4.48
C CYS A 22 -0.57 -7.65 -4.84
N GLU A 23 -1.69 -6.94 -4.85
CA GLU A 23 -2.94 -7.47 -5.40
C GLU A 23 -2.93 -7.50 -6.94
N ARG A 24 -2.14 -6.64 -7.58
CA ARG A 24 -2.01 -6.59 -9.05
C ARG A 24 -0.86 -7.44 -9.58
N GLU A 25 0.26 -7.45 -8.86
CA GLU A 25 1.52 -8.08 -9.23
C GLU A 25 1.99 -9.03 -8.09
N PRO A 26 1.23 -10.09 -7.78
CA PRO A 26 1.49 -10.94 -6.61
C PRO A 26 2.83 -11.68 -6.68
N ASP A 27 3.35 -11.93 -7.88
CA ASP A 27 4.60 -12.64 -8.11
C ASP A 27 5.85 -11.73 -8.03
N SER A 28 5.66 -10.42 -7.78
CA SER A 28 6.78 -9.50 -7.61
C SER A 28 7.57 -9.79 -6.33
N ASN A 29 8.89 -9.61 -6.38
CA ASN A 29 9.75 -9.70 -5.18
C ASN A 29 9.34 -8.70 -4.09
N LEU A 30 8.75 -7.56 -4.45
CA LEU A 30 8.18 -6.59 -3.50
C LEU A 30 6.97 -7.11 -2.72
N CYS A 31 6.50 -8.32 -3.03
CA CYS A 31 5.35 -8.95 -2.41
C CYS A 31 5.71 -10.27 -1.70
N ASN A 32 6.95 -10.70 -1.81
CA ASN A 32 7.44 -11.90 -1.17
C ASN A 32 8.07 -11.55 0.19
N GLN A 33 7.26 -11.58 1.24
CA GLN A 33 7.72 -11.24 2.59
C GLN A 33 8.87 -12.13 3.08
N LYS A 34 8.99 -13.37 2.61
CA LYS A 34 10.08 -14.28 3.00
C LYS A 34 11.46 -13.80 2.54
N THR A 35 11.50 -12.87 1.59
CA THR A 35 12.75 -12.32 1.04
C THR A 35 13.10 -10.96 1.62
N TYR A 36 12.27 -10.41 2.51
CA TYR A 36 12.52 -9.11 3.09
C TYR A 36 13.71 -9.13 4.03
N GLN A 37 14.39 -7.99 4.10
CA GLN A 37 15.38 -7.76 5.14
C GLN A 37 14.67 -7.64 6.49
N TYR A 38 15.35 -8.06 7.55
CA TYR A 38 14.84 -8.03 8.92
C TYR A 38 14.23 -6.68 9.32
N THR A 39 14.84 -5.57 8.89
CA THR A 39 14.36 -4.21 9.19
C THR A 39 13.04 -3.88 8.49
N THR A 40 12.82 -4.39 7.29
CA THR A 40 11.55 -4.25 6.56
C THR A 40 10.46 -5.10 7.21
N ASP A 41 10.79 -6.33 7.60
CA ASP A 41 9.86 -7.22 8.32
C ASP A 41 9.42 -6.61 9.65
N GLN A 42 10.36 -6.11 10.46
CA GLN A 42 10.02 -5.43 11.72
C GLN A 42 9.13 -4.20 11.47
N ALA A 43 9.44 -3.40 10.44
CA ALA A 43 8.64 -2.22 10.11
C ALA A 43 7.21 -2.60 9.69
N LEU A 44 7.03 -3.73 8.99
CA LEU A 44 5.72 -4.26 8.62
C LEU A 44 4.96 -4.79 9.84
N GLU A 45 5.61 -5.54 10.72
CA GLU A 45 5.00 -6.01 11.97
C GLU A 45 4.50 -4.83 12.83
N GLU A 46 5.34 -3.80 13.00
CA GLU A 46 4.93 -2.58 13.67
C GLU A 46 3.77 -1.89 12.95
N PHE A 47 3.83 -1.81 11.62
CA PHE A 47 2.78 -1.21 10.80
C PHE A 47 1.44 -1.92 10.98
N GLU A 48 1.40 -3.22 11.27
CA GLU A 48 0.14 -3.89 11.51
C GLU A 48 -0.61 -3.37 12.74
N SER A 49 0.13 -2.96 13.77
CA SER A 49 -0.44 -2.37 15.00
C SER A 49 -0.84 -0.90 14.89
N ARG A 50 -0.53 -0.23 13.77
CA ARG A 50 -0.71 1.22 13.56
C ARG A 50 -2.16 1.64 13.34
N LYS A 51 -2.42 2.95 13.49
CA LYS A 51 -3.79 3.52 13.41
C LYS A 51 -4.43 3.28 12.03
N SER A 52 -5.76 3.37 11.97
CA SER A 52 -6.50 3.28 10.69
C SER A 52 -6.10 4.39 9.71
N ASN A 53 -6.53 4.26 8.45
CA ASN A 53 -6.08 5.09 7.33
C ASN A 53 -4.55 5.06 7.23
N LYS A 54 -4.03 3.84 7.06
CA LYS A 54 -2.61 3.56 6.92
C LYS A 54 -2.28 3.05 5.52
N ALA A 55 -1.03 3.24 5.13
CA ALA A 55 -0.46 2.69 3.90
C ALA A 55 1.03 2.46 4.08
N PHE A 56 1.56 1.44 3.42
CA PHE A 56 2.97 1.07 3.43
C PHE A 56 3.48 0.96 2.00
N ALA A 57 4.58 1.64 1.72
CA ALA A 57 5.29 1.58 0.45
C ALA A 57 6.64 0.90 0.64
N LEU A 58 7.02 0.08 -0.33
CA LEU A 58 8.30 -0.61 -0.39
C LEU A 58 8.91 -0.41 -1.78
N GLY A 59 10.19 -0.10 -1.81
CA GLY A 59 11.04 -0.11 -2.99
C GLY A 59 12.22 -1.03 -2.75
N GLN A 60 12.69 -1.67 -3.81
CA GLN A 60 13.87 -2.53 -3.77
C GLN A 60 14.75 -2.21 -4.97
N THR A 61 16.06 -2.10 -4.72
CA THR A 61 17.07 -1.90 -5.78
C THR A 61 17.45 -3.23 -6.43
N SER A 62 18.13 -3.18 -7.58
CA SER A 62 18.69 -4.37 -8.24
C SER A 62 19.60 -5.20 -7.32
N ASP A 63 20.26 -4.54 -6.38
CA ASP A 63 21.26 -5.15 -5.50
C ASP A 63 20.63 -5.66 -4.18
N GLY A 64 19.30 -5.63 -4.07
CA GLY A 64 18.56 -6.18 -2.93
C GLY A 64 18.40 -5.23 -1.73
N TRP A 65 18.86 -3.97 -1.84
CA TRP A 65 18.56 -2.96 -0.82
C TRP A 65 17.09 -2.58 -0.81
N GLU A 66 16.53 -2.50 0.39
CA GLU A 66 15.12 -2.19 0.61
C GLU A 66 14.94 -0.82 1.25
N PHE A 67 13.96 -0.08 0.73
CA PHE A 67 13.57 1.22 1.24
C PHE A 67 12.07 1.20 1.47
N TYR A 68 11.65 1.51 2.68
CA TYR A 68 10.22 1.56 3.01
C TYR A 68 9.80 2.95 3.47
N GLY A 69 8.51 3.20 3.40
CA GLY A 69 7.85 4.37 3.98
C GLY A 69 6.42 4.03 4.35
N TYR A 70 5.90 4.63 5.42
CA TYR A 70 4.51 4.44 5.82
C TYR A 70 3.85 5.76 6.18
N GLY A 71 2.55 5.83 5.98
CA GLY A 71 1.68 6.91 6.47
C GLY A 71 0.54 6.30 7.27
N GLU A 72 0.13 6.92 8.37
CA GLU A 72 -0.95 6.44 9.24
C GLU A 72 -1.70 7.58 9.92
N GLY A 73 -2.92 7.31 10.40
CA GLY A 73 -3.65 8.25 11.27
C GLY A 73 -4.13 9.52 10.58
N TYR A 74 -4.18 9.53 9.24
CA TYR A 74 -4.67 10.68 8.47
C TYR A 74 -6.18 10.64 8.29
N ASN A 75 -6.75 11.79 7.93
CA ASN A 75 -8.19 11.92 7.64
C ASN A 75 -8.63 11.16 6.37
N SER A 76 -7.68 10.65 5.55
CA SER A 76 -7.99 9.83 4.38
C SER A 76 -6.86 8.87 4.03
N THR A 77 -7.23 7.69 3.49
CA THR A 77 -6.29 6.70 2.94
C THR A 77 -5.47 7.27 1.77
N HIS A 78 -6.05 8.18 0.98
CA HIS A 78 -5.32 8.85 -0.11
C HIS A 78 -4.10 9.61 0.42
N LYS A 79 -4.25 10.34 1.54
CA LYS A 79 -3.13 11.06 2.16
C LYS A 79 -2.09 10.09 2.73
N ALA A 80 -2.52 9.01 3.38
CA ALA A 80 -1.62 7.97 3.88
C ALA A 80 -0.77 7.35 2.77
N LYS A 81 -1.42 6.97 1.65
CA LYS A 81 -0.76 6.44 0.44
C LYS A 81 0.28 7.40 -0.13
N LYS A 82 -0.07 8.68 -0.25
CA LYS A 82 0.86 9.72 -0.72
C LYS A 82 2.08 9.84 0.19
N VAL A 83 1.88 9.95 1.50
CA VAL A 83 2.99 10.07 2.47
C VAL A 83 3.87 8.83 2.48
N ALA A 84 3.30 7.63 2.42
CA ALA A 84 4.06 6.38 2.36
C ALA A 84 4.99 6.35 1.14
N LEU A 85 4.46 6.67 -0.05
CA LEU A 85 5.23 6.74 -1.29
C LEU A 85 6.31 7.81 -1.25
N GLU A 86 5.99 9.03 -0.79
CA GLU A 86 6.97 10.13 -0.68
C GLU A 86 8.10 9.80 0.29
N ALA A 87 7.78 9.19 1.45
CA ALA A 87 8.78 8.80 2.44
C ALA A 87 9.70 7.69 1.91
N CYS A 88 9.13 6.69 1.21
CA CYS A 88 9.88 5.62 0.59
C CYS A 88 10.78 6.17 -0.54
N GLN A 89 10.19 6.92 -1.47
CA GLN A 89 10.91 7.44 -2.63
C GLN A 89 12.01 8.41 -2.21
N SER A 90 11.76 9.29 -1.22
CA SER A 90 12.80 10.18 -0.70
C SER A 90 13.99 9.44 -0.10
N ARG A 91 13.77 8.28 0.51
CA ARG A 91 14.88 7.42 0.99
C ARG A 91 15.62 6.84 -0.20
N LEU A 92 14.91 6.27 -1.16
CA LEU A 92 15.51 5.69 -2.36
C LEU A 92 16.33 6.73 -3.15
N ASP A 93 15.79 7.92 -3.39
CA ASP A 93 16.43 9.01 -4.12
C ASP A 93 17.70 9.50 -3.40
N LYS A 94 17.72 9.52 -2.06
CA LYS A 94 18.91 9.89 -1.28
C LYS A 94 20.07 8.91 -1.45
N HIS A 95 19.77 7.66 -1.77
CA HIS A 95 20.78 6.65 -2.05
C HIS A 95 21.27 6.68 -3.50
N GLY A 96 20.68 7.53 -4.36
CA GLY A 96 21.13 7.74 -5.74
C GLY A 96 20.96 6.52 -6.65
N VAL A 97 20.06 5.59 -6.29
CA VAL A 97 19.82 4.36 -7.04
C VAL A 97 18.56 4.53 -7.87
N GLU A 98 18.55 4.01 -9.10
CA GLU A 98 17.32 3.92 -9.89
C GLU A 98 16.39 2.87 -9.29
N GLY A 99 15.17 3.27 -8.96
CA GLY A 99 14.18 2.39 -8.38
C GLY A 99 12.88 3.13 -8.09
N LYS A 100 11.80 2.37 -7.93
CA LYS A 100 10.47 2.92 -7.68
C LYS A 100 9.87 2.26 -6.46
N CYS A 101 9.33 3.09 -5.58
CA CYS A 101 8.52 2.63 -4.46
C CYS A 101 7.09 2.32 -4.91
N GLU A 102 6.54 1.21 -4.43
CA GLU A 102 5.18 0.77 -4.71
C GLU A 102 4.40 0.56 -3.41
N LEU A 103 3.09 0.82 -3.44
CA LEU A 103 2.20 0.61 -2.29
C LEU A 103 1.89 -0.87 -2.12
N ILE A 104 2.39 -1.49 -1.06
CA ILE A 104 2.21 -2.92 -0.80
C ILE A 104 1.15 -3.20 0.27
N ARG A 105 0.82 -2.22 1.14
CA ARG A 105 -0.27 -2.29 2.13
C ARG A 105 -0.98 -0.95 2.28
#